data_AF-A0A1Y5FDH7-F1
#
_entry.id   AF-A0A1Y5FDH7-F1
#
_cell.length_a   1.000
_cell.length_b   1.000
_cell.length_c   1.000
_cell.angle_alpha   90.00
_cell.angle_beta   90.00
_cell.angle_gamma   90.00
#
_symmetry.space_group_name_H-M   'P 1'
#
loop_
_entity.id
_entity.type
_entity.pdbx_description
1 polymer ?
#
loop_
_entity_poly.entity_id
_entity_poly.type
_entity_poly.pdbx_seq_one_letter_code
_entity_poly.pdbx_strand_id
1 'polypeptide(L)'
;MNLKLEDLTHYLIIIIFLLIIIKVLGAGLYATFIEFMTGHKQEDNFELDDLISSKKSQMNFQNPQTNLDESKSSLKLKVENSSHPAKLELLEILKTIQWGDYDQCYAKKSAIFLENTSSTSGLVLILDHFFKESFKEDREDMISNWTRIFENSILWTNLLNQTKTNQFISTFSKMNSLQSVALIFHNDIEKVQTLNEEELRRVLETFYQPINIENLVFNNCKFPDVKTEEIYELWQKNAHIFKSLQPIVPTRVKKTKSWAKEILNLPDDEYTSAEVREKYLFLSTTLHPDKFAYLSLSEKNIKTLGDNFALINAAYDVLKT
;
A
#
# COMPACT_ATOMS: atom_id res chain seq x y z
N MET A 1 43.29 3.24 54.32
CA MET A 1 41.96 3.68 53.87
C MET A 1 41.33 2.49 53.14
N ASN A 2 40.43 1.76 53.80
CA ASN A 2 39.84 0.53 53.24
C ASN A 2 38.74 0.92 52.23
N LEU A 3 39.13 1.16 50.98
CA LEU A 3 38.18 1.31 49.89
C LEU A 3 37.50 -0.04 49.66
N LYS A 4 36.25 -0.17 50.09
CA LYS A 4 35.42 -1.35 49.79
C LYS A 4 35.21 -1.39 48.28
N LEU A 5 35.28 -2.59 47.70
CA LEU A 5 35.13 -2.82 46.26
C LEU A 5 33.82 -2.21 45.70
N GLU A 6 32.77 -2.19 46.53
CA GLU A 6 31.48 -1.58 46.21
C GLU A 6 31.55 -0.06 46.02
N ASP A 7 32.38 0.65 46.78
CA ASP A 7 32.56 2.10 46.65
C ASP A 7 33.29 2.42 45.34
N LEU A 8 34.31 1.63 44.99
CA LEU A 8 35.07 1.82 43.76
C LEU A 8 34.19 1.60 42.51
N THR A 9 33.24 0.66 42.59
CA THR A 9 32.28 0.38 41.51
C THR A 9 31.27 1.53 41.36
N HIS A 10 30.80 2.11 42.46
CA HIS A 10 29.93 3.29 42.43
C HIS A 10 30.64 4.51 41.85
N TYR A 11 31.89 4.78 42.23
CA TYR A 11 32.67 5.88 41.65
C TYR A 11 32.90 5.69 40.15
N LEU A 12 33.14 4.45 39.70
CA LEU A 12 33.34 4.16 38.28
C LEU A 12 32.05 4.38 37.47
N ILE A 13 30.89 4.00 38.01
CA ILE A 13 29.58 4.28 37.40
C ILE A 13 29.32 5.80 37.34
N ILE A 14 29.62 6.52 38.42
CA ILE A 14 29.46 8.00 38.46
C ILE A 14 30.36 8.65 37.42
N ILE A 15 31.62 8.23 37.29
CA ILE A 15 32.56 8.78 36.28
C ILE A 15 32.06 8.51 34.87
N ILE A 16 31.57 7.29 34.57
CA ILE A 16 30.98 6.98 33.27
C ILE A 16 29.75 7.86 33.00
N PHE A 17 28.88 8.03 33.99
CA PHE A 17 27.69 8.85 33.84
C PHE A 17 28.06 10.32 33.61
N LEU A 18 29.06 10.83 34.32
CA LEU A 18 29.58 12.19 34.18
C LEU A 18 30.25 12.40 32.81
N LEU A 19 30.96 11.39 32.29
CA LEU A 19 31.51 11.41 30.93
C LEU A 19 30.42 11.38 29.86
N ILE A 20 29.33 10.64 30.06
CA ILE A 20 28.17 10.64 29.15
C ILE A 20 27.48 12.01 29.18
N ILE A 21 27.26 12.58 30.37
CA ILE A 21 26.71 13.94 30.53
C ILE A 21 27.61 14.95 29.82
N ILE A 22 28.93 14.92 30.02
CA ILE A 22 29.87 15.80 29.33
C ILE A 22 29.84 15.57 27.81
N LYS A 23 29.72 14.33 27.33
CA LYS A 23 29.64 14.04 25.89
C LYS A 23 28.34 14.57 25.27
N VAL A 24 27.22 14.46 25.97
CA VAL A 24 25.89 14.84 25.47
C VAL A 24 25.66 16.36 25.61
N LEU A 25 26.07 16.97 26.72
CA LEU A 25 25.88 18.39 26.99
C LEU A 25 27.07 19.26 26.59
N GLY A 26 28.27 18.70 26.50
CA GLY A 26 29.50 19.45 26.20
C GLY A 26 29.51 20.08 24.80
N ALA A 27 28.90 19.43 23.81
CA ALA A 27 28.74 20.01 22.47
C ALA A 27 27.83 21.25 22.51
N GLY A 28 26.74 21.21 23.27
CA GLY A 28 25.83 22.35 23.44
C GLY A 28 26.45 23.48 24.26
N LEU A 29 27.13 23.17 25.37
CA LEU A 29 27.76 24.16 26.24
C LEU A 29 28.97 24.85 25.60
N TYR A 30 29.75 24.16 24.76
CA TYR A 30 30.85 24.76 24.01
C TYR A 30 30.34 25.81 23.01
N ALA A 31 29.27 25.50 22.27
CA ALA A 31 28.64 26.44 21.35
C ALA A 31 28.10 27.68 22.08
N THR A 32 27.46 27.50 23.25
CA THR A 32 26.95 28.63 24.04
C THR A 32 28.08 29.48 24.65
N PHE A 33 29.20 28.87 25.03
CA PHE A 33 30.35 29.58 25.59
C PHE A 33 31.12 30.38 24.53
N ILE A 34 31.28 29.83 23.32
CA ILE A 34 31.86 30.54 22.17
C ILE A 34 30.95 31.71 21.76
N GLU A 35 29.63 31.51 21.69
CA GLU A 35 28.66 32.57 21.38
C GLU A 35 28.69 33.69 22.43
N PHE A 36 28.81 33.35 23.72
CA PHE A 36 28.93 34.33 24.80
C PHE A 36 30.25 35.12 24.77
N MET A 37 31.38 34.50 24.39
CA MET A 37 32.70 35.15 24.37
C MET A 37 32.97 35.94 23.08
N THR A 38 32.38 35.54 21.95
CA THR A 38 32.69 36.13 20.62
C THR A 38 31.55 36.94 20.03
N GLY A 39 30.33 36.84 20.59
CA GLY A 39 29.16 37.59 20.12
C GLY A 39 28.70 37.21 18.70
N HIS A 40 29.18 36.09 18.15
CA HIS A 40 28.79 35.58 16.86
C HIS A 40 28.16 34.20 17.05
N LYS A 41 26.94 34.05 16.54
CA LYS A 41 26.19 32.80 16.50
C LYS A 41 26.91 31.87 15.53
N GLN A 42 27.45 30.75 16.01
CA GLN A 42 27.95 29.71 15.12
C GLN A 42 26.75 29.17 14.32
N GLU A 43 26.73 29.45 13.02
CA GLU A 43 25.85 28.75 12.09
C GLU A 43 26.32 27.30 12.06
N ASP A 44 25.65 26.45 12.84
CA ASP A 44 25.71 25.02 12.64
C ASP A 44 25.16 24.73 11.23
N ASN A 45 26.07 24.55 10.28
CA ASN A 45 25.79 23.80 9.07
C ASN A 45 25.52 22.36 9.50
N PHE A 46 24.30 22.13 9.98
CA PHE A 46 23.73 20.81 10.09
C PHE A 46 23.50 20.31 8.67
N GLU A 47 24.56 19.79 8.05
CA GLU A 47 24.49 19.17 6.74
C GLU A 47 23.69 17.87 6.89
N LEU A 48 22.42 17.93 6.48
CA LEU A 48 21.53 16.78 6.33
C LEU A 48 22.24 15.63 5.57
N ASP A 49 23.20 15.98 4.70
CA ASP A 49 24.04 15.08 3.93
C ASP A 49 24.95 14.19 4.79
N ASP A 50 25.43 14.66 5.95
CA ASP A 50 26.23 13.84 6.88
C ASP A 50 25.37 12.84 7.64
N LEU A 51 24.11 13.19 7.93
CA LEU A 51 23.16 12.28 8.57
C LEU A 51 22.64 11.24 7.57
N ILE A 52 22.50 11.62 6.29
CA ILE A 52 22.18 10.73 5.18
C ILE A 52 23.35 9.80 4.87
N SER A 53 24.61 10.27 4.90
CA SER A 53 25.79 9.45 4.65
C SER A 53 25.99 8.40 5.76
N SER A 54 25.76 8.78 7.03
CA SER A 54 25.79 7.86 8.16
C SER A 54 24.69 6.81 8.08
N LYS A 55 23.45 7.20 7.73
CA LYS A 55 22.32 6.26 7.51
C LYS A 55 22.55 5.35 6.30
N LYS A 56 23.16 5.85 5.22
CA LYS A 56 23.51 5.07 4.02
C LYS A 56 24.60 4.04 4.31
N SER A 57 25.56 4.38 5.18
CA SER A 57 26.57 3.43 5.65
C SER A 57 25.99 2.33 6.55
N GLN A 58 24.95 2.67 7.34
CA GLN A 58 24.24 1.71 8.20
C GLN A 58 23.26 0.80 7.44
N MET A 59 22.70 1.25 6.31
CA MET A 59 21.86 0.41 5.43
C MET A 59 22.65 -0.54 4.52
N ASN A 60 23.98 -0.40 4.42
CA ASN A 60 24.84 -1.25 3.61
C ASN A 60 25.37 -2.50 4.36
N PHE A 61 24.62 -3.03 5.33
CA PHE A 61 24.92 -4.36 5.86
C PHE A 61 24.29 -5.43 4.94
N GLN A 62 25.19 -6.15 4.26
CA GLN A 62 25.00 -7.30 3.35
C GLN A 62 24.67 -6.97 1.88
N ASN A 63 25.71 -6.65 1.12
CA ASN A 63 25.96 -7.37 -0.13
C ASN A 63 27.47 -7.44 -0.41
N PRO A 64 28.02 -8.62 -0.75
CA PRO A 64 29.43 -8.77 -1.06
C PRO A 64 29.74 -8.03 -2.37
N GLN A 65 30.96 -7.48 -2.41
CA GLN A 65 31.55 -6.75 -3.53
C GLN A 65 31.17 -7.37 -4.88
N THR A 66 30.42 -6.62 -5.69
CA THR A 66 30.27 -6.90 -7.12
C THR A 66 30.95 -5.78 -7.88
N ASN A 67 31.90 -6.19 -8.73
CA ASN A 67 32.64 -5.37 -9.66
C ASN A 67 31.73 -4.36 -10.38
N LEU A 68 32.28 -3.15 -10.56
CA LEU A 68 31.69 -2.07 -11.33
C LEU A 68 31.71 -2.46 -12.82
N ASP A 69 30.66 -3.16 -13.27
CA ASP A 69 30.31 -3.27 -14.68
C ASP A 69 29.66 -1.97 -15.16
N GLU A 70 30.07 -1.50 -16.35
CA GLU A 70 29.51 -0.36 -17.10
C GLU A 70 28.00 -0.51 -17.42
N SER A 71 27.40 -1.67 -17.09
CA SER A 71 25.96 -1.95 -17.23
C SER A 71 25.06 -1.25 -16.21
N LYS A 72 25.63 -0.57 -15.19
CA LYS A 72 24.90 0.08 -14.08
C LYS A 72 24.82 1.61 -14.17
N SER A 73 24.77 2.21 -15.35
CA SER A 73 24.39 3.64 -15.43
C SER A 73 22.96 3.82 -14.91
N SER A 74 22.75 4.82 -14.05
CA SER A 74 21.42 5.08 -13.47
C SER A 74 20.42 5.41 -14.58
N LEU A 75 19.15 5.01 -14.43
CA LEU A 75 18.11 5.26 -15.43
C LEU A 75 18.03 6.75 -15.81
N LYS A 76 18.23 7.63 -14.82
CA LYS A 76 18.33 9.09 -15.02
C LYS A 76 19.45 9.47 -15.98
N LEU A 77 20.66 8.94 -15.82
CA LEU A 77 21.79 9.19 -16.72
C LEU A 77 21.50 8.66 -18.14
N LYS A 78 20.82 7.51 -18.25
CA LYS A 78 20.41 6.96 -19.55
C LYS A 78 19.44 7.89 -20.29
N VAL A 79 18.44 8.45 -19.59
CA VAL A 79 17.52 9.44 -20.16
C VAL A 79 18.22 10.76 -20.48
N GLU A 80 19.12 11.23 -19.62
CA GLU A 80 19.91 12.44 -19.84
C GLU A 80 20.79 12.35 -21.09
N ASN A 81 21.32 11.17 -21.39
CA ASN A 81 22.15 10.95 -22.58
C ASN A 81 21.33 10.62 -23.84
N SER A 82 20.01 10.42 -23.72
CA SER A 82 19.15 10.12 -24.87
C SER A 82 18.89 11.36 -25.73
N SER A 83 18.77 11.16 -27.04
CA SER A 83 18.34 12.14 -28.03
C SER A 83 16.80 12.22 -28.19
N HIS A 84 16.05 11.59 -27.28
CA HIS A 84 14.60 11.45 -27.41
C HIS A 84 13.88 12.82 -27.33
N PRO A 85 12.90 13.11 -28.20
CA PRO A 85 12.21 14.40 -28.24
C PRO A 85 11.53 14.78 -26.91
N ALA A 86 11.05 13.79 -26.16
CA ALA A 86 10.40 13.99 -24.87
C ALA A 86 11.28 13.75 -23.64
N LYS A 87 12.60 13.90 -23.78
CA LYS A 87 13.56 13.76 -22.69
C LYS A 87 13.17 14.54 -21.43
N LEU A 88 12.66 15.77 -21.58
CA LEU A 88 12.28 16.62 -20.44
C LEU A 88 11.14 16.02 -19.62
N GLU A 89 10.08 15.55 -20.27
CA GLU A 89 8.92 14.92 -19.61
C GLU A 89 9.34 13.64 -18.86
N LEU A 90 10.18 12.81 -19.48
CA LEU A 90 10.68 11.58 -18.85
C LEU A 90 11.52 11.89 -17.60
N LEU A 91 12.32 12.96 -17.63
CA LEU A 91 13.06 13.41 -16.46
C LEU A 91 12.16 13.97 -15.36
N GLU A 92 11.05 14.61 -15.71
CA GLU A 92 10.05 15.05 -14.73
C GLU A 92 9.34 13.87 -14.05
N ILE A 93 8.89 12.87 -14.83
CA ILE A 93 8.33 11.63 -14.28
C ILE A 93 9.33 11.00 -13.30
N LEU A 94 10.61 10.89 -13.67
CA LEU A 94 11.66 10.37 -12.80
C LEU A 94 11.91 11.21 -11.53
N LYS A 95 11.78 12.53 -11.61
CA LYS A 95 11.96 13.43 -10.46
C LYS A 95 10.82 13.30 -9.44
N THR A 96 9.57 13.15 -9.89
CA THR A 96 8.43 12.97 -8.96
C THR A 96 8.63 11.73 -8.08
N ILE A 97 9.19 10.66 -8.65
CA ILE A 97 9.48 9.40 -7.94
C ILE A 97 10.51 9.58 -6.82
N GLN A 98 11.50 10.46 -7.01
CA GLN A 98 12.60 10.65 -6.05
C GLN A 98 12.12 11.15 -4.68
N TRP A 99 11.04 11.91 -4.66
CA TRP A 99 10.53 12.55 -3.44
C TRP A 99 9.38 11.78 -2.79
N GLY A 100 8.92 10.68 -3.39
CA GLY A 100 7.84 9.87 -2.83
C GLY A 100 6.47 10.53 -2.90
N ASP A 101 6.33 11.69 -3.55
CA ASP A 101 5.04 12.28 -3.89
C ASP A 101 4.91 12.29 -5.41
N TYR A 102 3.82 11.70 -5.90
CA TYR A 102 3.53 11.73 -7.33
C TYR A 102 2.78 13.01 -7.67
N ASP A 103 3.11 13.60 -8.81
CA ASP A 103 2.34 14.72 -9.34
C ASP A 103 1.05 14.18 -9.98
N GLN A 104 -0.10 14.69 -9.52
CA GLN A 104 -1.41 14.32 -10.05
C GLN A 104 -1.53 14.63 -11.54
N CYS A 105 -0.75 15.56 -12.09
CA CYS A 105 -0.73 15.86 -13.52
C CYS A 105 -0.36 14.65 -14.38
N TYR A 106 0.49 13.76 -13.85
CA TYR A 106 0.99 12.56 -14.53
C TYR A 106 0.26 11.28 -14.12
N ALA A 107 -0.62 11.34 -13.11
CA ALA A 107 -1.33 10.18 -12.55
C ALA A 107 -2.85 10.39 -12.47
N LYS A 108 -3.43 11.06 -13.47
CA LYS A 108 -4.83 11.51 -13.45
C LYS A 108 -5.81 10.36 -13.27
N LYS A 109 -5.59 9.22 -13.93
CA LYS A 109 -6.54 8.10 -13.85
C LYS A 109 -6.46 7.41 -12.49
N SER A 110 -5.25 7.20 -11.99
CA SER A 110 -5.05 6.60 -10.68
C SER A 110 -5.61 7.47 -9.57
N ALA A 111 -5.42 8.80 -9.67
CA ALA A 111 -5.93 9.76 -8.68
C ALA A 111 -7.47 9.71 -8.51
N ILE A 112 -8.23 9.33 -9.54
CA ILE A 112 -9.70 9.17 -9.44
C ILE A 112 -10.09 8.02 -8.49
N PHE A 113 -9.27 6.97 -8.44
CA PHE A 113 -9.55 5.76 -7.66
C PHE A 113 -8.96 5.78 -6.24
N LEU A 114 -8.07 6.74 -5.97
CA LEU A 114 -7.39 6.86 -4.69
C LEU A 114 -8.13 7.87 -3.80
N GLU A 115 -8.45 7.47 -2.56
CA GLU A 115 -8.87 8.41 -1.52
C GLU A 115 -7.68 9.32 -1.10
N ASN A 116 -7.91 10.28 -0.19
CA ASN A 116 -6.93 11.27 0.32
C ASN A 116 -5.62 10.69 0.94
N THR A 117 -5.41 9.38 0.88
CA THR A 117 -4.27 8.68 1.46
C THR A 117 -3.43 8.09 0.33
N SER A 118 -2.42 8.84 -0.10
CA SER A 118 -1.40 8.38 -1.03
C SER A 118 -0.18 7.87 -0.28
N SER A 119 0.12 6.57 -0.40
CA SER A 119 1.36 5.98 0.08
C SER A 119 2.15 5.39 -1.09
N THR A 120 3.35 5.91 -1.30
CA THR A 120 4.25 5.55 -2.40
C THR A 120 5.34 4.55 -1.97
N SER A 121 5.21 3.94 -0.79
CA SER A 121 6.18 2.97 -0.29
C SER A 121 6.34 1.80 -1.26
N GLY A 122 7.57 1.62 -1.78
CA GLY A 122 7.93 0.59 -2.75
C GLY A 122 7.60 0.92 -4.22
N LEU A 123 7.03 2.10 -4.51
CA LEU A 123 6.74 2.56 -5.87
C LEU A 123 8.01 2.58 -6.74
N VAL A 124 9.13 3.04 -6.16
CA VAL A 124 10.43 3.13 -6.83
C VAL A 124 10.89 1.77 -7.36
N LEU A 125 10.65 0.68 -6.63
CA LEU A 125 11.09 -0.67 -7.01
C LEU A 125 10.35 -1.18 -8.25
N ILE A 126 9.04 -0.92 -8.32
CA ILE A 126 8.18 -1.33 -9.44
C ILE A 126 8.54 -0.53 -10.70
N LEU A 127 8.66 0.78 -10.55
CA LEU A 127 8.96 1.68 -11.66
C LEU A 127 10.36 1.45 -12.21
N ASP A 128 11.37 1.30 -11.34
CA ASP A 128 12.73 1.01 -11.77
C ASP A 128 12.80 -0.28 -12.58
N HIS A 129 12.09 -1.33 -12.17
CA HIS A 129 11.99 -2.58 -12.94
C HIS A 129 11.39 -2.36 -14.33
N PHE A 130 10.16 -1.85 -14.42
CA PHE A 130 9.46 -1.73 -15.70
C PHE A 130 10.03 -0.65 -16.63
N PHE A 131 10.57 0.45 -16.08
CA PHE A 131 11.25 1.44 -16.89
C PHE A 131 12.54 0.90 -17.49
N LYS A 132 13.33 0.11 -16.73
CA LYS A 132 14.52 -0.56 -17.30
C LYS A 132 14.16 -1.54 -18.41
N GLU A 133 13.12 -2.34 -18.23
CA GLU A 133 12.63 -3.30 -19.25
C GLU A 133 12.09 -2.61 -20.51
N SER A 134 11.42 -1.47 -20.34
CA SER A 134 10.82 -0.73 -21.45
C SER A 134 11.77 0.27 -22.12
N PHE A 135 12.90 0.61 -21.49
CA PHE A 135 13.87 1.57 -22.01
C PHE A 135 14.56 1.02 -23.26
N LYS A 136 14.15 1.53 -24.42
CA LYS A 136 14.85 1.37 -25.70
C LYS A 136 14.96 2.75 -26.33
N GLU A 137 16.18 3.12 -26.70
CA GLU A 137 16.44 4.37 -27.41
C GLU A 137 15.57 4.43 -28.67
N ASP A 138 15.03 5.63 -28.97
CA ASP A 138 14.28 5.95 -30.18
C ASP A 138 12.90 5.29 -30.40
N ARG A 139 12.16 4.93 -29.34
CA ARG A 139 10.72 4.59 -29.48
C ARG A 139 9.81 5.81 -29.32
N GLU A 140 9.08 6.16 -30.39
CA GLU A 140 8.05 7.22 -30.36
C GLU A 140 7.00 7.02 -29.23
N ASP A 141 6.65 5.76 -28.93
CA ASP A 141 5.66 5.43 -27.90
C ASP A 141 6.21 5.37 -26.46
N MET A 142 7.49 5.70 -26.23
CA MET A 142 8.13 5.52 -24.92
C MET A 142 7.41 6.28 -23.80
N ILE A 143 7.01 7.53 -24.04
CA ILE A 143 6.28 8.37 -23.07
C ILE A 143 4.94 7.72 -22.72
N SER A 144 4.16 7.32 -23.73
CA SER A 144 2.85 6.71 -23.55
C SER A 144 2.93 5.43 -22.70
N ASN A 145 3.97 4.62 -22.97
CA ASN A 145 4.23 3.41 -22.19
C ASN A 145 4.66 3.74 -20.74
N TRP A 146 5.57 4.70 -20.55
CA TRP A 146 6.06 5.08 -19.22
C TRP A 146 4.96 5.72 -18.38
N THR A 147 4.13 6.58 -18.96
CA THR A 147 2.97 7.17 -18.27
C THR A 147 1.98 6.08 -17.83
N ARG A 148 1.71 5.08 -18.68
CA ARG A 148 0.84 3.96 -18.30
C ARG A 148 1.43 3.10 -17.17
N ILE A 149 2.71 2.75 -17.28
CA ILE A 149 3.45 2.05 -16.22
C ILE A 149 3.39 2.86 -14.92
N PHE A 150 3.54 4.18 -15.00
CA PHE A 150 3.47 5.10 -13.87
C PHE A 150 2.08 5.08 -13.20
N GLU A 151 1.01 5.24 -13.97
CA GLU A 151 -0.37 5.20 -13.48
C GLU A 151 -0.67 3.85 -12.80
N ASN A 152 -0.37 2.74 -13.47
CA ASN A 152 -0.59 1.39 -12.94
C ASN A 152 0.18 1.18 -11.63
N SER A 153 1.43 1.61 -11.58
CA SER A 153 2.29 1.46 -10.40
C SER A 153 1.79 2.29 -9.22
N ILE A 154 1.30 3.51 -9.45
CA ILE A 154 0.72 4.34 -8.39
C ILE A 154 -0.53 3.67 -7.82
N LEU A 155 -1.48 3.29 -8.68
CA LEU A 155 -2.71 2.65 -8.22
C LEU A 155 -2.38 1.38 -7.42
N TRP A 156 -1.55 0.52 -7.99
CA TRP A 156 -1.22 -0.77 -7.39
C TRP A 156 -0.47 -0.64 -6.06
N THR A 157 0.52 0.25 -6.00
CA THR A 157 1.28 0.52 -4.76
C THR A 157 0.37 1.04 -3.66
N ASN A 158 -0.58 1.91 -4.01
CA ASN A 158 -1.54 2.43 -3.04
C ASN A 158 -2.53 1.36 -2.57
N LEU A 159 -3.08 0.54 -3.47
CA LEU A 159 -3.93 -0.60 -3.07
C LEU A 159 -3.19 -1.53 -2.10
N LEU A 160 -1.92 -1.80 -2.37
CA LEU A 160 -1.08 -2.61 -1.49
C LEU A 160 -0.77 -1.92 -0.16
N ASN A 161 -0.49 -0.61 -0.16
CA ASN A 161 -0.12 0.12 1.07
C ASN A 161 -1.32 0.48 1.95
N GLN A 162 -2.50 0.73 1.38
CA GLN A 162 -3.74 0.93 2.13
C GLN A 162 -4.08 -0.30 2.97
N THR A 163 -3.78 -1.50 2.45
CA THR A 163 -3.92 -2.72 3.24
C THR A 163 -3.00 -2.75 4.47
N LYS A 164 -1.92 -1.96 4.47
CA LYS A 164 -0.95 -1.89 5.56
C LYS A 164 -1.32 -0.89 6.65
N THR A 165 -1.86 0.27 6.29
CA THR A 165 -2.01 1.46 7.16
C THR A 165 -3.36 1.58 7.88
N ASN A 166 -4.21 0.54 7.87
CA ASN A 166 -5.58 0.56 8.41
C ASN A 166 -6.52 1.60 7.75
N GLN A 167 -6.06 2.29 6.71
CA GLN A 167 -6.86 3.19 5.89
C GLN A 167 -7.40 2.38 4.72
N PHE A 168 -8.71 2.17 4.69
CA PHE A 168 -9.37 1.36 3.67
C PHE A 168 -10.46 2.16 2.99
N ILE A 169 -10.69 1.86 1.71
CA ILE A 169 -11.82 2.40 0.96
C ILE A 169 -13.10 2.04 1.71
N SER A 170 -13.84 3.07 2.16
CA SER A 170 -14.99 2.97 3.09
C SER A 170 -16.02 1.86 2.79
N THR A 171 -16.06 1.39 1.54
CA THR A 171 -16.96 0.35 1.03
C THR A 171 -16.58 -1.10 1.44
N PHE A 172 -15.29 -1.38 1.70
CA PHE A 172 -14.76 -2.73 1.96
C PHE A 172 -14.02 -2.82 3.29
N SER A 173 -14.13 -3.95 3.99
CA SER A 173 -13.30 -4.17 5.17
C SER A 173 -11.83 -4.33 4.78
N LYS A 174 -10.92 -4.00 5.71
CA LYS A 174 -9.48 -4.22 5.56
C LYS A 174 -9.13 -5.66 5.12
N MET A 175 -9.81 -6.66 5.70
CA MET A 175 -9.57 -8.06 5.38
C MET A 175 -9.95 -8.37 3.92
N ASN A 176 -11.08 -7.84 3.44
CA ASN A 176 -11.53 -8.06 2.06
C ASN A 176 -10.55 -7.44 1.06
N SER A 177 -10.01 -6.27 1.38
CA SER A 177 -8.98 -5.61 0.57
C SER A 177 -7.67 -6.40 0.56
N LEU A 178 -7.21 -6.91 1.70
CA LEU A 178 -6.01 -7.77 1.80
C LEU A 178 -6.17 -9.05 0.96
N GLN A 179 -7.28 -9.74 1.13
CA GLN A 179 -7.58 -10.97 0.40
C GLN A 179 -7.71 -10.72 -1.10
N SER A 180 -8.30 -9.59 -1.50
CA SER A 180 -8.40 -9.19 -2.90
C SER A 180 -7.03 -9.07 -3.59
N VAL A 181 -6.10 -8.36 -2.94
CA VAL A 181 -4.75 -8.20 -3.48
C VAL A 181 -4.00 -9.54 -3.46
N ALA A 182 -4.12 -10.33 -2.39
CA ALA A 182 -3.48 -11.64 -2.29
C ALA A 182 -3.99 -12.65 -3.34
N LEU A 183 -5.28 -12.56 -3.72
CA LEU A 183 -5.87 -13.42 -4.75
C LEU A 183 -5.26 -13.18 -6.12
N ILE A 184 -4.86 -11.95 -6.44
CA ILE A 184 -4.18 -11.62 -7.69
C ILE A 184 -2.82 -12.36 -7.78
N PHE A 185 -2.19 -12.68 -6.65
CA PHE A 185 -0.93 -13.44 -6.61
C PHE A 185 -1.11 -14.95 -6.56
N HIS A 186 -2.02 -15.45 -5.74
CA HIS A 186 -2.14 -16.88 -5.49
C HIS A 186 -3.14 -17.59 -6.40
N ASN A 187 -4.05 -16.84 -7.03
CA ASN A 187 -5.10 -17.36 -7.91
C ASN A 187 -5.87 -18.57 -7.33
N ASP A 188 -6.07 -18.56 -6.01
CA ASP A 188 -6.78 -19.60 -5.26
C ASP A 188 -7.56 -18.94 -4.12
N ILE A 189 -8.88 -18.90 -4.27
CA ILE A 189 -9.79 -18.24 -3.31
C ILE A 189 -9.78 -18.98 -1.97
N GLU A 190 -9.87 -20.31 -1.99
CA GLU A 190 -9.97 -21.11 -0.76
C GLU A 190 -8.69 -20.97 0.05
N LYS A 191 -7.52 -21.02 -0.61
CA LYS A 191 -6.24 -20.76 0.06
C LYS A 191 -6.22 -19.37 0.70
N VAL A 192 -6.56 -18.32 -0.05
CA VAL A 192 -6.52 -16.94 0.44
C VAL A 192 -7.48 -16.72 1.61
N GLN A 193 -8.63 -17.40 1.66
CA GLN A 193 -9.56 -17.31 2.78
C GLN A 193 -9.01 -17.91 4.08
N THR A 194 -8.12 -18.91 3.99
CA THR A 194 -7.54 -19.55 5.18
C THR A 194 -6.44 -18.72 5.83
N LEU A 195 -5.85 -17.76 5.09
CA LEU A 195 -4.76 -16.94 5.58
C LEU A 195 -5.27 -15.89 6.58
N ASN A 196 -4.55 -15.74 7.68
CA ASN A 196 -4.78 -14.65 8.62
C ASN A 196 -4.15 -13.33 8.12
N GLU A 197 -4.38 -12.24 8.85
CA GLU A 197 -3.91 -10.91 8.45
C GLU A 197 -2.38 -10.83 8.30
N GLU A 198 -1.62 -11.43 9.22
CA GLU A 198 -0.15 -11.40 9.17
C GLU A 198 0.39 -12.21 7.99
N GLU A 199 -0.21 -13.37 7.71
CA GLU A 199 0.15 -14.20 6.57
C GLU A 199 -0.13 -13.48 5.26
N LEU A 200 -1.30 -12.83 5.13
CA LEU A 200 -1.64 -12.00 3.97
C LEU A 200 -0.63 -10.88 3.80
N ARG A 201 -0.24 -10.18 4.87
CA ARG A 201 0.79 -9.13 4.81
C ARG A 201 2.14 -9.65 4.32
N ARG A 202 2.59 -10.80 4.82
CA ARG A 202 3.85 -11.43 4.36
C ARG A 202 3.78 -11.78 2.88
N VAL A 203 2.66 -12.32 2.40
CA VAL A 203 2.44 -12.55 0.97
C VAL A 203 2.57 -11.25 0.19
N LEU A 204 1.93 -10.16 0.65
CA LEU A 204 1.99 -8.87 -0.03
C LEU A 204 3.37 -8.21 0.02
N GLU A 205 4.18 -8.46 1.05
CA GLU A 205 5.57 -7.97 1.10
C GLU A 205 6.45 -8.57 0.02
N THR A 206 6.18 -9.82 -0.39
CA THR A 206 6.91 -10.46 -1.48
C THR A 206 6.71 -9.74 -2.81
N PHE A 207 5.64 -8.94 -2.96
CA PHE A 207 5.37 -8.21 -4.18
C PHE A 207 6.50 -7.27 -4.60
N TYR A 208 7.23 -6.67 -3.66
CA TYR A 208 8.33 -5.77 -4.01
C TYR A 208 9.55 -6.46 -4.63
N GLN A 209 9.54 -7.80 -4.68
CA GLN A 209 10.60 -8.56 -5.33
C GLN A 209 10.38 -8.55 -6.85
N PRO A 210 11.42 -8.23 -7.66
CA PRO A 210 11.29 -8.14 -9.12
C PRO A 210 10.62 -9.34 -9.79
N ILE A 211 10.92 -10.56 -9.30
CA ILE A 211 10.35 -11.81 -9.84
C ILE A 211 8.83 -11.89 -9.70
N ASN A 212 8.25 -11.27 -8.67
CA ASN A 212 6.80 -11.26 -8.45
C ASN A 212 6.12 -10.13 -9.24
N ILE A 213 6.83 -9.03 -9.45
CA ILE A 213 6.38 -7.90 -10.27
C ILE A 213 6.25 -8.31 -11.75
N GLU A 214 7.23 -9.06 -12.27
CA GLU A 214 7.26 -9.50 -13.66
C GLU A 214 6.10 -10.46 -14.01
N ASN A 215 5.71 -11.29 -13.04
CA ASN A 215 4.67 -12.30 -13.21
C ASN A 215 3.24 -11.79 -12.98
N LEU A 216 3.07 -10.49 -12.74
CA LEU A 216 1.75 -9.90 -12.60
C LEU A 216 0.99 -9.90 -13.94
N VAL A 217 -0.14 -10.59 -13.94
CA VAL A 217 -1.05 -10.68 -15.09
C VAL A 217 -2.46 -10.25 -14.65
N PHE A 218 -3.06 -9.36 -15.46
CA PHE A 218 -4.41 -8.84 -15.25
C PHE A 218 -5.24 -9.13 -16.50
N ASN A 219 -6.31 -9.90 -16.38
CA ASN A 219 -7.20 -10.22 -17.52
C ASN A 219 -6.47 -10.72 -18.78
N ASN A 220 -5.42 -11.54 -18.61
CA ASN A 220 -4.52 -12.04 -19.67
C ASN A 220 -3.57 -11.00 -20.30
N CYS A 221 -3.49 -9.80 -19.75
CA CYS A 221 -2.53 -8.75 -20.13
C CYS A 221 -1.43 -8.62 -19.07
N LYS A 222 -0.20 -8.30 -19.50
CA LYS A 222 0.89 -7.98 -18.58
C LYS A 222 0.68 -6.61 -17.94
N PHE A 223 1.23 -6.41 -16.76
CA PHE A 223 1.12 -5.15 -16.01
C PHE A 223 1.45 -3.85 -16.79
N PRO A 224 2.44 -3.80 -17.71
CA PRO A 224 2.67 -2.60 -18.52
C PRO A 224 1.58 -2.31 -19.57
N ASP A 225 0.81 -3.33 -19.94
CA ASP A 225 -0.14 -3.29 -21.06
C ASP A 225 -1.59 -3.16 -20.61
N VAL A 226 -1.88 -3.45 -19.34
CA VAL A 226 -3.23 -3.33 -18.76
C VAL A 226 -3.63 -1.87 -18.59
N LYS A 227 -4.92 -1.58 -18.71
CA LYS A 227 -5.47 -0.27 -18.36
C LYS A 227 -5.59 -0.12 -16.85
N THR A 228 -5.36 1.09 -16.35
CA THR A 228 -5.48 1.45 -14.93
C THR A 228 -6.83 1.05 -14.34
N GLU A 229 -7.91 1.28 -15.10
CA GLU A 229 -9.28 0.93 -14.71
C GLU A 229 -9.46 -0.57 -14.52
N GLU A 230 -8.87 -1.40 -15.39
CA GLU A 230 -8.99 -2.86 -15.33
C GLU A 230 -8.30 -3.44 -14.08
N ILE A 231 -7.21 -2.82 -13.61
CA ILE A 231 -6.57 -3.18 -12.34
C ILE A 231 -7.55 -2.93 -11.18
N TYR A 232 -8.16 -1.73 -11.15
CA TYR A 232 -9.08 -1.35 -10.09
C TYR A 232 -10.34 -2.23 -10.10
N GLU A 233 -10.92 -2.49 -11.27
CA GLU A 233 -12.09 -3.36 -11.44
C GLU A 233 -11.81 -4.79 -10.96
N LEU A 234 -10.63 -5.35 -11.26
CA LEU A 234 -10.27 -6.69 -10.79
C LEU A 234 -10.15 -6.73 -9.27
N TRP A 235 -9.46 -5.74 -8.69
CA TRP A 235 -9.35 -5.62 -7.23
C TRP A 235 -10.74 -5.46 -6.57
N GLN A 236 -11.59 -4.60 -7.13
CA GLN A 236 -12.93 -4.33 -6.60
C GLN A 236 -13.81 -5.58 -6.69
N LYS A 237 -13.78 -6.28 -7.82
CA LYS A 237 -14.47 -7.56 -8.03
C LYS A 237 -14.04 -8.59 -6.99
N ASN A 238 -12.73 -8.76 -6.78
CA ASN A 238 -12.20 -9.71 -5.81
C ASN A 238 -12.59 -9.33 -4.37
N ALA A 239 -12.52 -8.05 -4.01
CA ALA A 239 -12.95 -7.57 -2.69
C ALA A 239 -14.44 -7.82 -2.45
N HIS A 240 -15.28 -7.66 -3.48
CA HIS A 240 -16.69 -8.02 -3.44
C HIS A 240 -16.91 -9.51 -3.25
N ILE A 241 -16.13 -10.38 -3.90
CA ILE A 241 -16.20 -11.83 -3.69
C ILE A 241 -15.97 -12.15 -2.22
N PHE A 242 -14.87 -11.68 -1.62
CA PHE A 242 -14.58 -11.96 -0.21
C PHE A 242 -15.63 -11.37 0.74
N LYS A 243 -16.16 -10.18 0.45
CA LYS A 243 -17.29 -9.61 1.19
C LYS A 243 -18.53 -10.50 1.15
N SER A 244 -18.80 -11.10 -0.02
CA SER A 244 -19.98 -11.94 -0.24
C SER A 244 -19.89 -13.29 0.46
N LEU A 245 -18.67 -13.81 0.59
CA LEU A 245 -18.36 -15.07 1.26
C LEU A 245 -18.33 -14.96 2.79
N GLN A 246 -18.50 -13.77 3.35
CA GLN A 246 -18.63 -13.58 4.80
C GLN A 246 -20.07 -13.76 5.24
N PRO A 247 -20.33 -14.50 6.33
CA PRO A 247 -21.69 -14.63 6.86
C PRO A 247 -22.21 -13.28 7.34
N ILE A 248 -23.45 -12.95 6.98
CA ILE A 248 -24.17 -11.80 7.54
C ILE A 248 -24.58 -12.16 8.97
N VAL A 249 -24.00 -11.47 9.95
CA VAL A 249 -24.29 -11.68 11.38
C VAL A 249 -25.01 -10.45 11.94
N PRO A 250 -26.36 -10.43 11.89
CA PRO A 250 -27.12 -9.30 12.43
C PRO A 250 -27.10 -9.30 13.96
N THR A 251 -27.01 -8.10 14.52
CA THR A 251 -27.01 -7.84 15.96
C THR A 251 -28.42 -7.65 16.52
N ARG A 252 -29.37 -7.21 15.67
CA ARG A 252 -30.75 -6.95 16.07
C ARG A 252 -31.60 -8.22 16.03
N VAL A 253 -32.69 -8.19 16.80
CA VAL A 253 -33.59 -9.35 16.95
C VAL A 253 -34.22 -9.73 15.60
N LYS A 254 -34.06 -11.01 15.23
CA LYS A 254 -34.50 -11.56 13.94
C LYS A 254 -35.98 -11.24 13.65
N LYS A 255 -36.28 -10.93 12.37
CA LYS A 255 -37.62 -10.61 11.84
C LYS A 255 -38.28 -9.33 12.38
N THR A 256 -37.51 -8.41 12.99
CA THR A 256 -37.99 -7.06 13.31
C THR A 256 -37.69 -6.09 12.15
N LYS A 257 -38.40 -4.96 12.06
CA LYS A 257 -38.07 -3.91 11.08
C LYS A 257 -36.63 -3.41 11.26
N SER A 258 -36.18 -3.28 12.50
CA SER A 258 -34.83 -2.83 12.82
C SER A 258 -33.76 -3.83 12.35
N TRP A 259 -34.01 -5.13 12.48
CA TRP A 259 -33.17 -6.21 11.90
C TRP A 259 -33.16 -6.22 10.38
N ALA A 260 -34.31 -6.00 9.75
CA ALA A 260 -34.38 -5.99 8.29
C ALA A 260 -33.65 -4.77 7.70
N LYS A 261 -33.71 -3.61 8.38
CA LYS A 261 -32.88 -2.43 8.05
C LYS A 261 -31.40 -2.74 8.12
N GLU A 262 -30.96 -3.42 9.17
CA GLU A 262 -29.56 -3.81 9.35
C GLU A 262 -29.07 -4.70 8.20
N ILE A 263 -29.83 -5.74 7.83
CA ILE A 263 -29.46 -6.64 6.73
C ILE A 263 -29.40 -5.94 5.38
N LEU A 264 -30.35 -5.05 5.09
CA LEU A 264 -30.38 -4.30 3.84
C LEU A 264 -29.48 -3.06 3.85
N ASN A 265 -28.78 -2.81 4.97
CA ASN A 265 -27.94 -1.62 5.20
C ASN A 265 -28.68 -0.32 4.86
N LEU A 266 -29.92 -0.23 5.34
CA LEU A 266 -30.77 0.97 5.21
C LEU A 266 -30.49 1.93 6.37
N PRO A 267 -30.64 3.25 6.17
CA PRO A 267 -30.54 4.22 7.25
C PRO A 267 -31.58 3.94 8.34
N ASP A 268 -31.23 4.31 9.58
CA ASP A 268 -32.14 4.14 10.71
C ASP A 268 -33.35 5.10 10.65
N ASP A 269 -33.26 6.16 9.84
CA ASP A 269 -34.32 7.14 9.56
C ASP A 269 -35.45 6.59 8.68
N GLU A 270 -36.38 7.46 8.27
CA GLU A 270 -37.43 7.13 7.30
C GLU A 270 -36.83 6.74 5.95
N TYR A 271 -37.42 5.72 5.35
CA TYR A 271 -37.04 5.19 4.04
C TYR A 271 -38.31 4.96 3.23
N THR A 272 -38.18 5.10 1.93
CA THR A 272 -39.24 4.86 0.96
C THR A 272 -39.26 3.40 0.51
N SER A 273 -40.41 2.91 0.05
CA SER A 273 -40.51 1.58 -0.55
C SER A 273 -39.62 1.43 -1.79
N ALA A 274 -39.33 2.53 -2.50
CA ALA A 274 -38.44 2.55 -3.64
C ALA A 274 -36.99 2.23 -3.23
N GLU A 275 -36.49 2.88 -2.18
CA GLU A 275 -35.13 2.65 -1.66
C GLU A 275 -34.95 1.21 -1.14
N VAL A 276 -35.97 0.66 -0.48
CA VAL A 276 -35.95 -0.76 -0.03
C VAL A 276 -35.83 -1.69 -1.23
N ARG A 277 -36.61 -1.46 -2.29
CA ARG A 277 -36.58 -2.27 -3.51
C ARG A 277 -35.24 -2.13 -4.24
N GLU A 278 -34.69 -0.93 -4.30
CA GLU A 278 -33.39 -0.67 -4.93
C GLU A 278 -32.26 -1.40 -4.19
N LYS A 279 -32.20 -1.28 -2.86
CA LYS A 279 -31.21 -1.99 -2.04
C LYS A 279 -31.35 -3.50 -2.14
N TYR A 280 -32.59 -4.01 -2.11
CA TYR A 280 -32.84 -5.42 -2.32
C TYR A 280 -32.36 -5.89 -3.69
N LEU A 281 -32.68 -5.16 -4.76
CA LEU A 281 -32.24 -5.52 -6.11
C LEU A 281 -30.71 -5.50 -6.22
N PHE A 282 -30.06 -4.48 -5.65
CA PHE A 282 -28.60 -4.39 -5.61
C PHE A 282 -27.97 -5.57 -4.86
N LEU A 283 -28.45 -5.90 -3.67
CA LEU A 283 -27.90 -6.99 -2.86
C LEU A 283 -28.21 -8.36 -3.46
N SER A 284 -29.45 -8.60 -3.90
CA SER A 284 -29.85 -9.86 -4.53
C SER A 284 -29.07 -10.12 -5.81
N THR A 285 -28.86 -9.09 -6.65
CA THR A 285 -28.04 -9.25 -7.84
C THR A 285 -26.57 -9.41 -7.49
N THR A 286 -26.03 -8.76 -6.47
CA THR A 286 -24.60 -8.85 -6.13
C THR A 286 -24.24 -10.15 -5.42
N LEU A 287 -25.13 -10.67 -4.56
CA LEU A 287 -24.90 -11.79 -3.66
C LEU A 287 -25.59 -13.09 -4.11
N HIS A 288 -26.18 -13.12 -5.30
CA HIS A 288 -26.82 -14.33 -5.81
C HIS A 288 -25.80 -15.47 -5.95
N PRO A 289 -26.05 -16.68 -5.40
CA PRO A 289 -25.12 -17.81 -5.48
C PRO A 289 -24.67 -18.13 -6.92
N ASP A 290 -25.57 -18.06 -7.90
CA ASP A 290 -25.27 -18.33 -9.32
C ASP A 290 -24.15 -17.46 -9.89
N LYS A 291 -23.97 -16.22 -9.39
CA LYS A 291 -22.86 -15.36 -9.83
C LYS A 291 -21.50 -15.92 -9.45
N PHE A 292 -21.43 -16.84 -8.50
CA PHE A 292 -20.18 -17.44 -8.02
C PHE A 292 -20.00 -18.87 -8.51
N ALA A 293 -20.90 -19.40 -9.34
CA ALA A 293 -20.83 -20.77 -9.84
C ALA A 293 -19.54 -21.08 -10.61
N TYR A 294 -18.92 -20.06 -11.22
CA TYR A 294 -17.65 -20.21 -11.94
C TYR A 294 -16.42 -20.33 -11.01
N LEU A 295 -16.56 -20.07 -9.71
CA LEU A 295 -15.44 -19.93 -8.77
C LEU A 295 -15.01 -21.23 -8.06
N SER A 296 -15.59 -22.39 -8.43
CA SER A 296 -15.24 -23.70 -7.83
C SER A 296 -15.13 -23.67 -6.29
N LEU A 297 -16.09 -23.03 -5.65
CA LEU A 297 -16.11 -22.79 -4.20
C LEU A 297 -16.39 -24.07 -3.41
N SER A 298 -15.89 -24.13 -2.18
CA SER A 298 -16.21 -25.19 -1.23
C SER A 298 -17.70 -25.20 -0.84
N GLU A 299 -18.21 -26.36 -0.43
CA GLU A 299 -19.61 -26.52 0.02
C GLU A 299 -19.97 -25.56 1.15
N LYS A 300 -19.02 -25.27 2.05
CA LYS A 300 -19.18 -24.31 3.14
C LYS A 300 -19.47 -22.90 2.59
N ASN A 301 -18.71 -22.46 1.61
CA ASN A 301 -18.86 -21.15 0.98
C ASN A 301 -20.17 -21.03 0.20
N ILE A 302 -20.53 -22.07 -0.54
CA ILE A 302 -21.83 -22.15 -1.25
C ILE A 302 -22.98 -22.04 -0.24
N LYS A 303 -22.89 -22.75 0.88
CA LYS A 303 -23.87 -22.66 1.97
C LYS A 303 -23.94 -21.25 2.55
N THR A 304 -22.81 -20.60 2.82
CA THR A 304 -22.80 -19.21 3.32
C THR A 304 -23.46 -18.24 2.34
N LEU A 305 -23.23 -18.38 1.03
CA LEU A 305 -23.91 -17.57 0.02
C LEU A 305 -25.43 -17.81 0.04
N GLY A 306 -25.85 -19.07 0.13
CA GLY A 306 -27.27 -19.43 0.24
C GLY A 306 -27.93 -18.85 1.51
N ASP A 307 -27.27 -18.97 2.65
CA ASP A 307 -27.73 -18.44 3.94
C ASP A 307 -27.84 -16.90 3.90
N ASN A 308 -26.84 -16.22 3.34
CA ASN A 308 -26.83 -14.77 3.15
C ASN A 308 -28.00 -14.32 2.25
N PHE A 309 -28.19 -15.00 1.11
CA PHE A 309 -29.28 -14.68 0.19
C PHE A 309 -30.66 -14.89 0.82
N ALA A 310 -30.83 -15.97 1.60
CA ALA A 310 -32.06 -16.23 2.34
C ALA A 310 -32.35 -15.14 3.39
N LEU A 311 -31.32 -14.63 4.07
CA LEU A 311 -31.45 -13.53 5.02
C LEU A 311 -31.91 -12.24 4.33
N ILE A 312 -31.36 -11.92 3.15
CA ILE A 312 -31.74 -10.74 2.37
C ILE A 312 -33.20 -10.81 1.92
N ASN A 313 -33.64 -11.96 1.40
CA ASN A 313 -35.04 -12.17 1.02
C ASN A 313 -35.98 -11.99 2.24
N ALA A 314 -35.63 -12.62 3.37
CA ALA A 314 -36.42 -12.51 4.59
C ALA A 314 -36.47 -11.07 5.14
N ALA A 315 -35.39 -10.29 5.01
CA ALA A 315 -35.36 -8.88 5.39
C ALA A 315 -36.26 -8.04 4.48
N TYR A 316 -36.21 -8.27 3.17
CA TYR A 316 -37.07 -7.58 2.21
C TYR A 316 -38.56 -7.85 2.49
N ASP A 317 -38.93 -9.10 2.77
CA ASP A 317 -40.32 -9.46 3.09
C ASP A 317 -40.86 -8.73 4.32
N VAL A 318 -40.01 -8.49 5.33
CA VAL A 318 -40.37 -7.75 6.56
C VAL A 318 -40.57 -6.26 6.32
N LEU A 319 -39.87 -5.65 5.37
CA LEU A 319 -39.98 -4.21 5.08
C LEU A 319 -40.99 -3.89 3.98
N LYS A 320 -41.38 -4.88 3.17
CA LYS A 320 -42.39 -4.73 2.12
C LYS A 320 -43.82 -4.66 2.69
N THR A 321 -44.05 -5.23 3.87
CA THR A 321 -45.32 -5.17 4.63
C THR A 321 -45.49 -3.86 5.38
#